data_AF-A0A8S3YH50-F1
#
_entry.id   AF-A0A8S3YH50-F1
#
_cell.length_a   1.000
_cell.length_b   1.000
_cell.length_c   1.000
_cell.angle_alpha   90.00
_cell.angle_beta   90.00
_cell.angle_gamma   90.00
#
_symmetry.space_group_name_H-M   'P 1'
#
loop_
_entity.id
_entity.type
_entity.pdbx_description
1 polymer ?
#
loop_
_entity_poly.entity_id
_entity_poly.type
_entity_poly.pdbx_seq_one_letter_code
_entity_poly.pdbx_strand_id
1 'polypeptide(L)'
;YHCVCKTGYRGNGLVCELFDLCVENNGGCHPKAQCTFIKELERKCTCPEVMTGDGFTCLGTIAEEVKKHPDLLRIFLFMEDVNPSNMILDTMNTTFTFFAPSDSALSSFFESTKKQTTADYWRQEENVLSFLNFHTIYNDFTTDDMLAFDGVIKRYPTLYDGFSLRIVNTNKSLHIFANHSKYAVIKEANIPAFNGYFHIIDQVLEPFLPDQQAPSLNDTLSSRPEYGLFYEALKKTNLLETVSALNEYTLFVLSNKNFKEIGRKP
;
A
#
# COMPACT_ATOMS: atom_id res chain seq x y z
N TYR A 1 -35.86 52.75 -9.57
CA TYR A 1 -35.84 51.30 -9.26
C TYR A 1 -34.67 50.68 -10.00
N HIS A 2 -33.83 49.88 -9.33
CA HIS A 2 -32.72 49.16 -9.94
C HIS A 2 -33.13 47.70 -10.13
N CYS A 3 -33.25 47.25 -11.37
CA CYS A 3 -33.53 45.85 -11.65
C CYS A 3 -32.24 45.03 -11.54
N VAL A 4 -32.32 43.83 -10.99
CA VAL A 4 -31.20 42.88 -10.92
C VAL A 4 -31.68 41.54 -11.46
N CYS A 5 -30.80 40.80 -12.14
CA CYS A 5 -31.12 39.46 -12.59
C CYS A 5 -31.35 38.52 -11.41
N LYS A 6 -32.19 37.50 -11.61
CA LYS A 6 -32.36 36.42 -10.64
C LYS A 6 -31.05 35.64 -10.47
N THR A 7 -30.89 34.99 -9.32
CA THR A 7 -29.78 34.07 -9.08
C THR A 7 -29.66 33.05 -10.22
N GLY A 8 -28.44 32.82 -10.71
CA GLY A 8 -28.22 31.93 -11.86
C GLY A 8 -28.33 32.60 -13.23
N TYR A 9 -28.67 33.89 -13.28
CA TYR A 9 -28.72 34.68 -14.52
C TYR A 9 -27.80 35.91 -14.44
N ARG A 10 -27.22 36.32 -15.56
CA ARG A 10 -26.36 37.50 -15.70
C ARG A 10 -26.90 38.44 -16.77
N GLY A 11 -26.73 39.75 -16.58
CA GLY A 11 -27.19 40.76 -17.53
C GLY A 11 -27.39 42.13 -16.87
N ASN A 12 -28.14 43.00 -17.52
CA ASN A 12 -28.36 44.39 -17.07
C ASN A 12 -29.59 44.57 -16.17
N GLY A 13 -30.20 43.47 -15.70
CA GLY A 13 -31.40 43.48 -14.87
C GLY A 13 -32.72 43.60 -15.66
N LEU A 14 -32.67 43.95 -16.95
CA LEU A 14 -33.83 43.96 -17.85
C LEU A 14 -33.77 42.79 -18.84
N VAL A 15 -32.57 42.51 -19.36
CA VAL A 15 -32.25 41.32 -20.16
C VAL A 15 -31.31 40.47 -19.31
N CYS A 16 -31.73 39.24 -19.04
CA CYS A 16 -31.01 38.31 -18.18
C CYS A 16 -30.89 36.97 -18.91
N GLU A 17 -29.66 36.52 -19.08
CA GLU A 17 -29.33 35.24 -19.71
C GLU A 17 -28.83 34.27 -18.66
N LEU A 18 -29.06 32.98 -18.92
CA LEU A 18 -28.62 31.93 -18.02
C LEU A 18 -27.09 31.98 -17.92
N PHE A 19 -26.59 32.02 -16.69
CA PHE A 19 -25.16 32.12 -16.44
C PHE A 19 -24.53 30.74 -16.37
N ASP A 20 -23.62 30.46 -17.30
CA ASP A 20 -22.80 29.26 -17.28
C ASP A 20 -21.80 29.34 -16.11
N LEU A 21 -22.05 28.51 -15.09
CA LEU A 21 -21.21 28.43 -13.89
C LEU A 21 -19.78 27.99 -14.18
N CYS A 22 -19.51 27.25 -15.26
CA CYS A 22 -18.17 26.77 -15.59
C CYS A 22 -17.24 27.88 -16.08
N VAL A 23 -17.79 29.02 -16.53
CA VAL A 23 -17.00 30.16 -17.02
C VAL A 23 -16.28 30.88 -15.88
N GLU A 24 -16.82 30.86 -14.66
CA GLU A 24 -16.19 31.46 -13.49
C GLU A 24 -15.58 30.40 -12.58
N ASN A 25 -14.27 30.51 -12.32
CA ASN A 25 -13.51 29.61 -11.44
C ASN A 25 -13.72 28.11 -11.75
N ASN A 26 -13.88 27.74 -13.02
CA ASN A 26 -14.19 26.36 -13.45
C ASN A 26 -15.43 25.78 -12.73
N GLY A 27 -16.44 26.60 -12.41
CA GLY A 27 -17.59 26.18 -11.60
C GLY A 27 -17.21 25.72 -10.19
N GLY A 28 -16.05 26.12 -9.66
CA GLY A 28 -15.51 25.62 -8.41
C GLY A 28 -15.11 24.14 -8.44
N CYS A 29 -15.05 23.51 -9.62
CA CYS A 29 -14.49 22.17 -9.77
C CYS A 29 -12.99 22.17 -9.44
N HIS A 30 -12.43 20.99 -9.18
CA HIS A 30 -10.99 20.81 -9.04
C HIS A 30 -10.25 21.43 -10.25
N PRO A 31 -9.05 22.02 -10.11
CA PRO A 31 -8.35 22.64 -11.23
C PRO A 31 -8.06 21.70 -12.41
N LYS A 32 -7.92 20.39 -12.13
CA LYS A 32 -7.75 19.35 -13.17
C LYS A 32 -9.08 18.73 -13.63
N ALA A 33 -10.21 19.00 -12.98
CA ALA A 33 -11.50 18.43 -13.36
C ALA A 33 -12.14 19.20 -14.52
N GLN A 34 -12.88 18.47 -15.35
CA GLN A 34 -13.72 19.06 -16.38
C GLN A 34 -15.05 19.52 -15.78
N CYS A 35 -15.35 20.81 -15.90
CA CYS A 35 -16.66 21.36 -15.59
C CYS A 35 -17.58 21.26 -16.82
N THR A 36 -18.76 20.69 -16.64
CA THR A 36 -19.82 20.64 -17.64
C THR A 36 -21.06 21.32 -17.08
N PHE A 37 -21.47 22.42 -17.71
CA PHE A 37 -22.70 23.11 -17.36
C PHE A 37 -23.92 22.28 -17.77
N ILE A 38 -24.90 22.15 -16.87
CA ILE A 38 -26.10 21.35 -17.12
C ILE A 38 -27.31 22.26 -17.28
N LYS A 39 -27.65 23.05 -16.26
CA LYS A 39 -28.81 23.95 -16.23
C LYS A 39 -28.68 24.97 -15.10
N GLU A 40 -29.72 25.77 -14.87
CA GLU A 40 -29.78 26.77 -13.81
C GLU A 40 -29.21 26.26 -12.48
N LEU A 41 -28.13 26.90 -12.04
CA LEU A 41 -27.39 26.62 -10.82
C LEU A 41 -26.79 25.20 -10.71
N GLU A 42 -26.77 24.43 -11.79
CA GLU A 42 -26.31 23.04 -11.81
C GLU A 42 -25.15 22.85 -12.80
N ARG A 43 -24.04 22.32 -12.30
CA ARG A 43 -22.90 21.85 -13.10
C ARG A 43 -22.46 20.47 -12.61
N LYS A 44 -21.77 19.74 -13.48
CA LYS A 44 -21.09 18.49 -13.14
C LYS A 44 -19.59 18.69 -13.27
N CYS A 45 -18.86 18.31 -12.22
CA CYS A 45 -17.42 18.19 -12.25
C CYS A 45 -17.03 16.73 -12.48
N THR A 46 -16.07 16.46 -13.36
CA THR A 46 -15.58 15.10 -13.63
C THR A 46 -14.07 15.08 -13.58
N CYS A 47 -13.48 14.17 -12.79
CA CYS A 47 -12.03 14.00 -12.76
C CYS A 47 -11.52 13.42 -14.10
N PRO A 48 -10.27 13.71 -14.49
CA PRO A 48 -9.61 13.07 -15.62
C PRO A 48 -9.54 11.54 -15.49
N GLU A 49 -9.34 10.83 -16.61
CA GLU A 49 -9.31 9.35 -16.65
C GLU A 49 -8.29 8.71 -15.70
N VAL A 50 -7.20 9.41 -15.37
CA VAL A 50 -6.11 8.93 -14.50
C VAL A 50 -6.18 9.51 -13.08
N MET A 51 -7.37 9.95 -12.65
CA MET A 51 -7.61 10.47 -11.31
C MET A 51 -8.94 9.95 -10.77
N THR A 52 -9.07 9.87 -9.45
CA THR A 52 -10.30 9.45 -8.77
C THR A 52 -10.88 10.57 -7.91
N GLY A 53 -12.19 10.58 -7.70
CA GLY A 53 -12.87 11.56 -6.84
C GLY A 53 -14.20 12.06 -7.39
N ASP A 54 -14.75 13.09 -6.76
CA ASP A 54 -16.07 13.65 -7.05
C ASP A 54 -16.04 14.81 -8.07
N GLY A 55 -14.85 15.12 -8.61
CA GLY A 55 -14.63 16.23 -9.53
C GLY A 55 -14.41 17.59 -8.85
N PHE A 56 -14.78 17.73 -7.57
CA PHE A 56 -14.38 18.87 -6.73
C PHE A 56 -13.04 18.58 -6.04
N THR A 57 -12.83 17.32 -5.70
CA THR A 57 -11.55 16.73 -5.28
C THR A 57 -11.17 15.67 -6.31
N CYS A 58 -9.96 15.75 -6.85
CA CYS A 58 -9.41 14.71 -7.72
C CYS A 58 -8.03 14.30 -7.18
N LEU A 59 -7.87 13.00 -6.95
CA LEU A 59 -6.70 12.37 -6.37
C LEU A 59 -5.96 11.60 -7.45
N GLY A 60 -4.64 11.73 -7.45
CA GLY A 60 -3.74 11.01 -8.34
C GLY A 60 -3.36 9.65 -7.79
N THR A 61 -2.30 9.06 -8.33
CA THR A 61 -1.74 7.79 -7.84
C THR A 61 -1.25 7.89 -6.40
N ILE A 62 -1.02 6.75 -5.74
CA ILE A 62 -0.42 6.70 -4.40
C ILE A 62 0.89 7.50 -4.40
N ALA A 63 1.70 7.38 -5.46
CA ALA A 63 2.92 8.16 -5.58
C ALA A 63 2.67 9.69 -5.61
N GLU A 64 1.63 10.15 -6.30
CA GLU A 64 1.26 11.57 -6.31
C GLU A 64 0.70 12.07 -4.97
N GLU A 65 -0.06 11.24 -4.26
CA GLU A 65 -0.65 11.61 -2.97
C GLU A 65 0.38 11.57 -1.83
N VAL A 66 1.34 10.65 -1.86
CA VAL A 66 2.48 10.62 -0.93
C VAL A 66 3.27 11.93 -0.98
N LYS A 67 3.49 12.49 -2.18
CA LYS A 67 4.19 13.79 -2.39
C LYS A 67 3.50 14.97 -1.71
N LYS A 68 2.18 14.89 -1.53
CA LYS A 68 1.36 15.98 -0.96
C LYS A 68 1.19 15.83 0.55
N HIS A 69 1.48 14.66 1.10
CA HIS A 69 1.18 14.36 2.50
C HIS A 69 2.26 14.91 3.45
N PRO A 70 1.91 15.72 4.46
CA PRO A 70 2.89 16.42 5.31
C PRO A 70 3.72 15.51 6.22
N ASP A 71 3.25 14.29 6.51
CA ASP A 71 3.94 13.31 7.38
C ASP A 71 4.71 12.24 6.58
N LEU A 72 4.82 12.38 5.26
CA LEU A 72 5.49 11.42 4.37
C LEU A 72 6.63 12.07 3.56
N LEU A 73 7.18 13.18 4.06
CA LEU A 73 8.21 13.94 3.34
C LEU A 73 9.45 13.09 3.08
N ARG A 74 9.85 12.21 4.00
CA ARG A 74 11.04 11.36 3.84
C ARG A 74 10.84 10.30 2.76
N ILE A 75 9.67 9.66 2.69
CA ILE A 75 9.37 8.69 1.63
C ILE A 75 9.38 9.39 0.28
N PHE A 76 8.76 10.57 0.19
CA PHE A 76 8.80 11.38 -1.01
C PHE A 76 10.24 11.64 -1.47
N LEU A 77 11.14 12.05 -0.58
CA LEU A 77 12.55 12.29 -0.92
C LEU A 77 13.24 11.02 -1.47
N PHE A 78 12.93 9.83 -0.95
CA PHE A 78 13.49 8.58 -1.48
C PHE A 78 12.96 8.28 -2.89
N MET A 79 11.71 8.64 -3.16
CA MET A 79 11.08 8.43 -4.46
C MET A 79 11.59 9.39 -5.55
N GLU A 80 12.20 10.53 -5.20
CA GLU A 80 12.73 11.49 -6.18
C GLU A 80 13.89 10.92 -7.02
N ASP A 81 14.67 10.01 -6.45
CA ASP A 81 15.81 9.37 -7.12
C ASP A 81 15.42 8.10 -7.92
N VAL A 82 14.14 7.70 -7.90
CA VAL A 82 13.64 6.50 -8.61
C VAL A 82 13.18 6.86 -10.02
N ASN A 83 13.49 6.02 -11.01
CA ASN A 83 13.00 6.20 -12.37
C ASN A 83 11.45 6.11 -12.40
N PRO A 84 10.73 7.10 -12.95
CA PRO A 84 9.27 7.08 -13.00
C PRO A 84 8.70 5.81 -13.64
N SER A 85 9.39 5.22 -14.63
CA SER A 85 8.96 3.98 -15.29
C SER A 85 8.97 2.76 -14.35
N ASN A 86 9.77 2.81 -13.28
CA ASN A 86 9.91 1.73 -12.30
C ASN A 86 9.09 2.00 -11.02
N MET A 87 8.46 3.18 -10.89
CA MET A 87 7.69 3.55 -9.71
C MET A 87 6.37 2.78 -9.67
N ILE A 88 6.35 1.67 -8.94
CA ILE A 88 5.18 0.80 -8.83
C ILE A 88 3.93 1.54 -8.32
N LEU A 89 4.13 2.51 -7.41
CA LEU A 89 3.06 3.30 -6.81
C LEU A 89 2.45 4.34 -7.77
N ASP A 90 2.99 4.50 -8.97
CA ASP A 90 2.49 5.39 -10.02
C ASP A 90 1.75 4.64 -11.16
N THR A 91 1.57 3.32 -11.03
CA THR A 91 0.87 2.53 -12.06
C THR A 91 -0.62 2.90 -12.16
N MET A 92 -1.18 2.73 -13.36
CA MET A 92 -2.58 3.03 -13.67
C MET A 92 -3.46 1.78 -13.85
N ASN A 93 -2.87 0.58 -13.83
CA ASN A 93 -3.56 -0.67 -14.22
C ASN A 93 -3.80 -1.64 -13.06
N THR A 94 -3.25 -1.35 -11.88
CA THR A 94 -3.25 -2.23 -10.72
C THR A 94 -3.54 -1.41 -9.49
N THR A 95 -4.31 -1.96 -8.55
CA THR A 95 -4.59 -1.31 -7.27
C THR A 95 -3.74 -1.90 -6.15
N PHE A 96 -3.39 -1.05 -5.20
CA PHE A 96 -2.52 -1.39 -4.08
C PHE A 96 -3.04 -0.86 -2.75
N THR A 97 -2.53 -1.47 -1.69
CA THR A 97 -2.59 -0.95 -0.34
C THR A 97 -1.17 -0.70 0.12
N PHE A 98 -0.80 0.57 0.30
CA PHE A 98 0.52 0.97 0.76
C PHE A 98 0.49 1.33 2.24
N PHE A 99 1.33 0.67 3.04
CA PHE A 99 1.49 0.97 4.46
C PHE A 99 2.68 1.91 4.65
N ALA A 100 2.44 3.21 4.53
CA ALA A 100 3.46 4.25 4.53
C ALA A 100 3.98 4.54 5.95
N PRO A 101 5.26 4.29 6.28
CA PRO A 101 5.78 4.73 7.57
C PRO A 101 5.82 6.25 7.68
N SER A 102 5.28 6.80 8.77
CA SER A 102 5.39 8.24 9.07
C SER A 102 6.84 8.72 9.13
N ASP A 103 7.07 10.02 8.97
CA ASP A 103 8.39 10.62 9.11
C ASP A 103 9.00 10.37 10.49
N SER A 104 8.17 10.30 11.54
CA SER A 104 8.58 9.92 12.89
C SER A 104 9.00 8.44 12.99
N ALA A 105 8.28 7.53 12.32
CA ALA A 105 8.64 6.12 12.25
C ALA A 105 10.00 5.92 11.56
N LEU A 106 10.22 6.58 10.42
CA LEU A 106 11.48 6.55 9.69
C LEU A 106 12.64 7.14 10.51
N SER A 107 12.40 8.22 11.24
CA SER A 107 13.40 8.81 12.15
C SER A 107 13.84 7.81 13.22
N SER A 108 12.87 7.19 13.89
CA SER A 108 13.12 6.20 14.94
C SER A 108 13.85 4.97 14.40
N PHE A 109 13.49 4.53 13.19
CA PHE A 109 14.15 3.42 12.51
C PHE A 109 15.64 3.73 12.26
N PHE A 110 15.96 4.90 11.68
CA PHE A 110 17.35 5.30 11.40
C PHE A 110 18.21 5.48 12.65
N GLU A 111 17.63 5.94 13.75
CA GLU A 111 18.35 6.02 15.03
C GLU A 111 18.69 4.64 15.59
N SER A 112 17.76 3.69 15.45
CA SER A 112 17.88 2.35 16.03
C SER A 112 18.86 1.43 15.30
N THR A 113 18.99 1.57 13.97
CA THR A 113 19.87 0.72 13.13
C THR A 113 21.34 1.16 13.15
N LYS A 114 21.68 2.24 13.87
CA LYS A 114 23.01 2.67 14.33
C LYS A 114 24.20 2.73 13.34
N LYS A 115 24.06 2.40 12.04
CA LYS A 115 25.04 2.69 10.94
C LYS A 115 24.70 2.08 9.56
N GLN A 116 23.54 1.47 9.34
CA GLN A 116 23.26 0.69 8.12
C GLN A 116 22.26 1.29 7.13
N THR A 117 21.88 2.55 7.27
CA THR A 117 21.21 3.30 6.21
C THR A 117 21.89 4.65 6.05
N THR A 118 23.03 4.67 5.36
CA THR A 118 23.65 5.92 4.93
C THR A 118 22.73 6.63 3.92
N ALA A 119 22.90 7.93 3.72
CA ALA A 119 22.23 8.64 2.63
C ALA A 119 22.45 7.92 1.27
N ASP A 120 23.57 7.21 1.12
CA ASP A 120 23.89 6.43 -0.09
C ASP A 120 23.03 5.17 -0.27
N TYR A 121 22.46 4.61 0.80
CA TYR A 121 21.52 3.48 0.69
C TYR A 121 20.26 3.92 -0.04
N TRP A 122 19.66 5.02 0.41
CA TRP A 122 18.38 5.56 -0.10
C TRP A 122 18.51 6.26 -1.46
N ARG A 123 19.73 6.49 -1.94
CA ARG A 123 20.02 6.97 -3.31
C ARG A 123 20.04 5.86 -4.36
N GLN A 124 20.10 4.61 -3.92
CA GLN A 124 20.09 3.47 -4.83
C GLN A 124 18.63 3.06 -5.09
N GLU A 125 18.23 3.12 -6.36
CA GLU A 125 16.88 2.82 -6.79
C GLU A 125 16.38 1.46 -6.29
N GLU A 126 17.19 0.41 -6.39
CA GLU A 126 16.84 -0.96 -5.95
C GLU A 126 16.47 -1.05 -4.47
N ASN A 127 17.14 -0.24 -3.63
CA ASN A 127 16.88 -0.20 -2.19
C ASN A 127 15.56 0.51 -1.88
N VAL A 128 15.27 1.61 -2.58
CA VAL A 128 14.00 2.31 -2.45
C VAL A 128 12.85 1.42 -2.94
N LEU A 129 13.02 0.76 -4.08
CA LEU A 129 12.01 -0.18 -4.60
C LEU A 129 11.79 -1.35 -3.65
N SER A 130 12.84 -1.92 -3.05
CA SER A 130 12.71 -2.98 -2.04
C SER A 130 11.90 -2.52 -0.82
N PHE A 131 12.19 -1.31 -0.33
CA PHE A 131 11.42 -0.68 0.75
C PHE A 131 9.95 -0.50 0.37
N LEU A 132 9.66 0.14 -0.76
CA LEU A 132 8.28 0.38 -1.21
C LEU A 132 7.53 -0.94 -1.43
N ASN A 133 8.16 -1.92 -2.07
CA ASN A 133 7.58 -3.21 -2.36
C ASN A 133 7.23 -3.99 -1.09
N PHE A 134 8.08 -3.92 -0.05
CA PHE A 134 7.83 -4.60 1.22
C PHE A 134 6.65 -3.98 1.99
N HIS A 135 6.45 -2.67 1.82
CA HIS A 135 5.36 -1.94 2.47
C HIS A 135 4.06 -1.95 1.66
N THR A 136 4.03 -2.62 0.51
CA THR A 136 2.88 -2.62 -0.40
C THR A 136 2.32 -4.02 -0.58
N ILE A 137 1.00 -4.14 -0.59
CA ILE A 137 0.26 -5.35 -0.94
C ILE A 137 -0.69 -5.07 -2.11
N TYR A 138 -1.09 -6.10 -2.84
CA TYR A 138 -2.08 -5.99 -3.93
C TYR A 138 -3.49 -5.70 -3.40
N ASN A 139 -4.31 -5.07 -4.24
CA ASN A 139 -5.69 -4.64 -4.01
C ASN A 139 -5.82 -3.44 -3.06
N ASP A 140 -7.00 -2.83 -3.05
CA ASP A 140 -7.36 -1.56 -2.42
C ASP A 140 -8.08 -1.76 -1.07
N PHE A 141 -7.41 -2.40 -0.12
CA PHE A 141 -7.97 -2.70 1.20
C PHE A 141 -8.08 -1.45 2.07
N THR A 142 -9.31 -1.17 2.50
CA THR A 142 -9.62 -0.24 3.58
C THR A 142 -9.43 -0.94 4.94
N THR A 143 -9.47 -0.16 6.03
CA THR A 143 -9.48 -0.73 7.38
C THR A 143 -10.70 -1.59 7.63
N ASP A 144 -11.86 -1.26 7.04
CA ASP A 144 -13.09 -2.04 7.20
C ASP A 144 -12.95 -3.44 6.58
N ASP A 145 -12.31 -3.53 5.41
CA ASP A 145 -12.00 -4.80 4.75
C ASP A 145 -11.09 -5.68 5.62
N MET A 146 -10.08 -5.07 6.27
CA MET A 146 -9.14 -5.77 7.14
C MET A 146 -9.76 -6.17 8.48
N LEU A 147 -10.69 -5.35 9.00
CA LEU A 147 -11.38 -5.60 10.27
C LEU A 147 -12.46 -6.69 10.16
N ALA A 148 -12.99 -6.95 8.95
CA ALA A 148 -14.03 -7.95 8.71
C ALA A 148 -13.64 -9.38 9.17
N PHE A 149 -12.35 -9.66 9.36
CA PHE A 149 -11.83 -10.96 9.79
C PHE A 149 -11.41 -10.96 11.27
N ASP A 150 -12.36 -10.71 12.17
CA ASP A 150 -12.11 -10.67 13.62
C ASP A 150 -11.50 -11.97 14.16
N GLY A 151 -10.44 -11.84 14.97
CA GLY A 151 -9.71 -12.95 15.56
C GLY A 151 -8.94 -13.87 14.60
N VAL A 152 -8.93 -13.60 13.29
CA VAL A 152 -8.22 -14.42 12.29
C VAL A 152 -6.95 -13.71 11.83
N ILE A 153 -5.80 -14.38 11.95
CA ILE A 153 -4.55 -13.90 11.37
C ILE A 153 -4.63 -14.07 9.85
N LYS A 154 -4.74 -12.97 9.12
CA LYS A 154 -4.68 -12.96 7.65
C LYS A 154 -3.27 -12.65 7.17
N ARG A 155 -2.83 -13.36 6.13
CA ARG A 155 -1.55 -13.15 5.46
C ARG A 155 -1.79 -12.46 4.14
N TYR A 156 -1.05 -11.38 3.89
CA TYR A 156 -1.09 -10.59 2.67
C TYR A 156 0.31 -10.61 2.04
N PRO A 157 0.49 -11.25 0.87
CA PRO A 157 1.75 -11.19 0.15
C PRO A 157 2.13 -9.74 -0.15
N THR A 158 3.39 -9.38 0.14
CA THR A 158 3.95 -8.09 -0.24
C THR A 158 4.36 -8.10 -1.70
N LEU A 159 4.60 -6.93 -2.30
CA LEU A 159 5.25 -6.84 -3.61
C LEU A 159 6.75 -7.19 -3.54
N TYR A 160 7.31 -7.33 -2.34
CA TYR A 160 8.66 -7.86 -2.14
C TYR A 160 8.58 -9.39 -2.04
N ASP A 161 9.13 -10.07 -3.05
CA ASP A 161 8.95 -11.49 -3.27
C ASP A 161 9.34 -12.35 -2.05
N GLY A 162 8.51 -13.34 -1.75
CA GLY A 162 8.74 -14.27 -0.64
C GLY A 162 8.31 -13.76 0.73
N PHE A 163 7.83 -12.51 0.83
CA PHE A 163 7.39 -11.93 2.10
C PHE A 163 5.87 -11.70 2.16
N SER A 164 5.35 -11.67 3.38
CA SER A 164 3.93 -11.44 3.62
C SER A 164 3.71 -10.74 4.95
N LEU A 165 2.81 -9.76 4.96
CA LEU A 165 2.35 -9.11 6.17
C LEU A 165 1.28 -9.96 6.84
N ARG A 166 1.34 -10.09 8.16
CA ARG A 166 0.26 -10.67 8.97
C ARG A 166 -0.51 -9.54 9.63
N ILE A 167 -1.76 -9.36 9.25
CA ILE A 167 -2.62 -8.33 9.85
C ILE A 167 -3.58 -9.03 10.81
N VAL A 168 -3.65 -8.51 12.03
CA VAL A 168 -4.47 -9.06 13.11
C VAL A 168 -5.38 -7.95 13.63
N ASN A 169 -6.68 -8.20 13.61
CA ASN A 169 -7.66 -7.37 14.33
C ASN A 169 -7.66 -7.77 15.81
N THR A 170 -7.32 -6.83 16.69
CA THR A 170 -7.45 -6.98 18.14
C THR A 170 -8.24 -5.79 18.69
N ASN A 171 -9.45 -6.02 19.20
CA ASN A 171 -10.31 -4.98 19.77
C ASN A 171 -10.54 -3.77 18.83
N LYS A 172 -10.76 -4.02 17.53
CA LYS A 172 -10.88 -2.99 16.48
C LYS A 172 -9.60 -2.18 16.22
N SER A 173 -8.45 -2.67 16.69
CA SER A 173 -7.15 -2.14 16.32
C SER A 173 -6.46 -3.13 15.37
N LEU A 174 -5.97 -2.61 14.25
CA LEU A 174 -5.22 -3.40 13.27
C LEU A 174 -3.74 -3.38 13.64
N HIS A 175 -3.18 -4.56 13.90
CA HIS A 175 -1.76 -4.76 14.16
C HIS A 175 -1.11 -5.44 12.96
N ILE A 176 -0.15 -4.77 12.34
CA ILE A 176 0.55 -5.22 11.13
C ILE A 176 1.89 -5.82 11.53
N PHE A 177 2.03 -7.14 11.41
CA PHE A 177 3.24 -7.88 11.74
C PHE A 177 4.00 -8.24 10.48
N ALA A 178 5.19 -7.66 10.30
CA ALA A 178 6.16 -8.10 9.29
C ALA A 178 7.02 -9.26 9.80
N ASN A 179 7.28 -9.32 11.11
CA ASN A 179 8.00 -10.40 11.79
C ASN A 179 7.28 -10.84 13.08
N HIS A 180 7.88 -11.74 13.87
CA HIS A 180 7.25 -12.30 15.06
C HIS A 180 7.29 -11.39 16.30
N SER A 181 8.11 -10.34 16.30
CA SER A 181 8.50 -9.64 17.53
C SER A 181 7.95 -8.22 17.64
N LYS A 182 7.66 -7.56 16.51
CA LYS A 182 7.14 -6.19 16.46
C LYS A 182 5.96 -6.08 15.49
N TYR A 183 5.07 -5.14 15.77
CA TYR A 183 3.95 -4.79 14.92
C TYR A 183 3.84 -3.29 14.77
N ALA A 184 3.43 -2.84 13.59
CA ALA A 184 3.03 -1.46 13.35
C ALA A 184 1.53 -1.28 13.61
N VAL A 185 1.14 -0.07 13.99
CA VAL A 185 -0.27 0.36 14.03
C VAL A 185 -0.53 1.48 13.04
N ILE A 186 -1.75 1.53 12.54
CA ILE A 186 -2.21 2.59 11.64
C ILE A 186 -2.48 3.86 12.46
N LYS A 187 -1.81 4.96 12.11
CA LYS A 187 -1.98 6.31 12.66
C LYS A 187 -3.00 7.11 11.88
N GLU A 188 -2.99 6.96 10.55
CA GLU A 188 -3.95 7.57 9.65
C GLU A 188 -4.39 6.53 8.62
N ALA A 189 -5.70 6.38 8.44
CA ALA A 189 -6.29 5.27 7.73
C ALA A 189 -7.09 5.73 6.51
N ASN A 190 -7.20 4.84 5.51
CA ASN A 190 -8.09 4.99 4.37
C ASN A 190 -7.83 6.26 3.55
N ILE A 191 -6.56 6.61 3.34
CA ILE A 191 -6.21 7.74 2.48
C ILE A 191 -6.36 7.28 1.02
N PRO A 192 -7.32 7.83 0.25
CA PRO A 192 -7.62 7.33 -1.08
C PRO A 192 -6.62 7.85 -2.11
N ALA A 193 -6.39 7.04 -3.14
CA ALA A 193 -5.63 7.38 -4.33
C ALA A 193 -6.25 6.69 -5.56
N PHE A 194 -5.86 7.12 -6.76
CA PHE A 194 -6.36 6.59 -8.03
C PHE A 194 -6.14 5.08 -8.15
N ASN A 195 -4.97 4.60 -7.73
CA ASN A 195 -4.57 3.20 -7.78
C ASN A 195 -4.63 2.52 -6.39
N GLY A 196 -5.56 2.92 -5.53
CA GLY A 196 -5.91 2.19 -4.30
C GLY A 196 -5.95 3.05 -3.03
N TYR A 197 -5.43 2.50 -1.93
CA TYR A 197 -5.39 3.19 -0.64
C TYR A 197 -3.99 3.16 -0.05
N PHE A 198 -3.69 4.14 0.81
CA PHE A 198 -2.57 4.03 1.70
C PHE A 198 -2.94 4.39 3.13
N HIS A 199 -2.18 3.81 4.06
CA HIS A 199 -2.36 3.94 5.50
C HIS A 199 -1.03 4.35 6.10
N ILE A 200 -1.03 5.40 6.93
CA ILE A 200 0.18 5.85 7.62
C ILE A 200 0.38 4.99 8.86
N ILE A 201 1.56 4.41 9.01
CA ILE A 201 1.91 3.53 10.11
C ILE A 201 3.04 4.10 10.98
N ASP A 202 3.11 3.62 12.22
CA ASP A 202 4.02 4.14 13.24
C ASP A 202 5.38 3.43 13.30
N GLN A 203 5.60 2.44 12.44
CA GLN A 203 6.84 1.69 12.35
C GLN A 203 7.20 1.42 10.91
N VAL A 204 8.50 1.30 10.65
CA VAL A 204 9.02 0.76 9.41
C VAL A 204 8.90 -0.76 9.46
N LEU A 205 8.31 -1.36 8.43
CA LEU A 205 8.16 -2.81 8.30
C LEU A 205 9.47 -3.40 7.75
N GLU A 206 9.93 -4.51 8.34
CA GLU A 206 11.18 -5.21 7.97
C GLU A 206 10.90 -6.70 7.72
N PRO A 207 11.65 -7.39 6.84
CA PRO A 207 12.93 -6.97 6.26
C PRO A 207 12.89 -6.50 4.79
N PHE A 208 13.59 -5.41 4.49
CA PHE A 208 13.86 -4.94 3.12
C PHE A 208 15.33 -4.54 2.89
N LEU A 209 16.18 -4.66 3.91
CA LEU A 209 17.59 -4.35 3.79
C LEU A 209 18.34 -5.48 3.06
N PRO A 210 19.42 -5.21 2.30
CA PRO A 210 20.09 -6.19 1.44
C PRO A 210 20.61 -7.43 2.18
N ASP A 211 21.04 -7.27 3.43
CA ASP A 211 21.54 -8.38 4.26
C ASP A 211 20.41 -9.27 4.82
N GLN A 212 19.15 -8.93 4.55
CA GLN A 212 17.97 -9.60 5.08
C GLN A 212 17.19 -10.30 3.96
N GLN A 213 17.78 -11.35 3.39
CA GLN A 213 17.11 -12.16 2.37
C GLN A 213 16.01 -13.05 2.97
N ALA A 214 14.97 -13.36 2.19
CA ALA A 214 13.94 -14.31 2.59
C ALA A 214 14.62 -15.63 2.99
N PRO A 215 14.29 -16.21 4.16
CA PRO A 215 14.88 -17.47 4.55
C PRO A 215 14.54 -18.53 3.50
N SER A 216 15.53 -19.28 3.05
CA SER A 216 15.29 -20.36 2.09
C SER A 216 14.33 -21.40 2.68
N LEU A 217 13.77 -22.30 1.85
CA LEU A 217 13.00 -23.43 2.35
C LEU A 217 13.81 -24.25 3.37
N ASN A 218 15.11 -24.40 3.10
CA ASN A 218 16.04 -25.09 3.98
C ASN A 218 16.20 -24.38 5.33
N ASP A 219 16.37 -23.06 5.34
CA ASP A 219 16.50 -22.26 6.57
C ASP A 219 15.19 -22.26 7.37
N THR A 220 14.06 -22.17 6.65
CA THR A 220 12.72 -22.18 7.25
C THR A 220 12.40 -23.51 7.93
N LEU A 221 12.75 -24.63 7.29
CA LEU A 221 12.50 -25.97 7.87
C LEU A 221 13.51 -26.34 8.95
N SER A 222 14.79 -25.98 8.78
CA SER A 222 15.83 -26.30 9.77
C SER A 222 15.67 -25.52 11.09
N SER A 223 15.16 -24.29 11.04
CA SER A 223 14.91 -23.46 12.21
C SER A 223 13.68 -23.87 13.03
N ARG A 224 12.89 -24.85 12.56
CA ARG A 224 11.60 -25.25 13.15
C ARG A 224 11.59 -26.71 13.57
N PRO A 225 11.97 -27.02 14.83
CA PRO A 225 12.07 -28.39 15.33
C PRO A 225 10.78 -29.20 15.18
N GLU A 226 9.62 -28.56 15.17
CA GLU A 226 8.30 -29.17 15.00
C GLU A 226 8.10 -29.86 13.63
N TYR A 227 8.93 -29.54 12.64
CA TYR A 227 8.91 -30.11 11.29
C TYR A 227 10.10 -31.03 11.01
N GLY A 228 10.96 -31.30 12.01
CA GLY A 228 12.22 -32.02 11.84
C GLY A 228 12.11 -33.35 11.09
N LEU A 229 11.08 -34.17 11.35
CA LEU A 229 10.90 -35.45 10.65
C LEU A 229 10.61 -35.28 9.16
N PHE A 230 9.76 -34.31 8.82
CA PHE A 230 9.44 -34.01 7.43
C PHE A 230 10.66 -33.42 6.70
N TYR A 231 11.40 -32.54 7.38
CA TYR A 231 12.63 -31.95 6.86
C TYR A 231 13.71 -33.01 6.57
N GLU A 232 13.94 -33.94 7.49
CA GLU A 232 14.86 -35.07 7.29
C GLU A 232 14.41 -35.98 6.13
N ALA A 233 13.10 -36.20 5.97
CA ALA A 233 12.57 -36.96 4.85
C ALA A 233 12.85 -36.26 3.51
N LEU A 234 12.62 -34.94 3.42
CA LEU A 234 12.91 -34.15 2.22
C LEU A 234 14.40 -34.16 1.84
N LYS A 235 15.29 -34.07 2.84
CA LYS A 235 16.73 -34.21 2.62
C LYS A 235 17.09 -35.58 2.08
N LYS A 236 16.57 -36.64 2.69
CA LYS A 236 16.86 -38.02 2.30
C LYS A 236 16.42 -38.34 0.86
N THR A 237 15.33 -37.73 0.40
CA THR A 237 14.81 -37.93 -0.96
C THR A 237 15.37 -36.95 -1.99
N ASN A 238 16.28 -36.05 -1.60
CA ASN A 238 16.78 -34.93 -2.40
C ASN A 238 15.68 -34.02 -2.99
N LEU A 239 14.47 -34.05 -2.42
CA LEU A 239 13.35 -33.24 -2.90
C LEU A 239 13.48 -31.77 -2.46
N LEU A 240 14.29 -31.51 -1.43
CA LEU A 240 14.51 -30.15 -0.94
C LEU A 240 15.14 -29.26 -2.03
N GLU A 241 16.13 -29.77 -2.76
CA GLU A 241 16.76 -29.05 -3.88
C GLU A 241 15.77 -28.86 -5.03
N THR A 242 15.00 -29.90 -5.37
CA THR A 242 14.01 -29.85 -6.45
C THR A 242 12.93 -28.80 -6.19
N VAL A 243 12.39 -28.75 -4.96
CA VAL A 243 11.37 -27.76 -4.59
C VAL A 243 11.98 -26.35 -4.52
N SER A 244 13.21 -26.22 -4.02
CA SER A 244 13.89 -24.93 -3.93
C SER A 244 14.28 -24.35 -5.31
N ALA A 245 14.35 -25.18 -6.34
CA ALA A 245 14.60 -24.76 -7.72
C ALA A 245 13.34 -24.30 -8.47
N LEU A 246 12.14 -24.43 -7.87
CA LEU A 246 10.90 -23.92 -8.46
C LEU A 246 10.82 -22.41 -8.29
N ASN A 247 10.26 -21.72 -9.29
CA ASN A 247 10.07 -20.27 -9.24
C ASN A 247 9.05 -19.85 -8.17
N GLU A 248 7.96 -20.61 -8.00
CA GLU A 248 6.93 -20.38 -6.97
C GLU A 248 6.35 -21.71 -6.48
N TYR A 249 6.05 -21.81 -5.17
CA TYR A 249 5.41 -22.99 -4.59
C TYR A 249 4.71 -22.68 -3.25
N THR A 250 3.72 -23.51 -2.90
CA THR A 250 3.17 -23.59 -1.54
C THR A 250 3.42 -24.99 -1.00
N LEU A 251 4.20 -25.11 0.07
CA LEU A 251 4.52 -26.41 0.68
C LEU A 251 3.67 -26.65 1.93
N PHE A 252 2.82 -27.68 1.89
CA PHE A 252 2.08 -28.14 3.06
C PHE A 252 2.97 -29.06 3.91
N VAL A 253 3.50 -28.50 4.99
CA VAL A 253 4.46 -29.18 5.88
C VAL A 253 3.72 -29.94 6.98
N LEU A 254 4.02 -31.23 7.15
CA LEU A 254 3.47 -32.04 8.23
C LEU A 254 4.25 -31.82 9.53
N SER A 255 3.52 -31.65 10.64
CA SER A 255 4.14 -31.68 11.97
C SER A 255 4.71 -33.06 12.29
N ASN A 256 5.72 -33.12 13.15
CA ASN A 256 6.31 -34.37 13.64
C ASN A 256 5.25 -35.35 14.20
N LYS A 257 4.18 -34.83 14.80
CA LYS A 257 3.06 -35.63 15.30
C LYS A 257 2.34 -36.33 14.15
N ASN A 258 1.88 -35.56 13.17
CA ASN A 258 1.11 -36.08 12.03
C ASN A 258 1.97 -37.01 11.17
N PHE A 259 3.27 -36.69 11.00
CA PHE A 259 4.20 -37.52 10.24
C PHE A 259 4.36 -38.93 10.83
N LYS A 260 4.41 -39.05 12.17
CA LYS A 260 4.48 -40.35 12.86
C LYS A 260 3.17 -41.15 12.77
N GLU A 261 2.03 -40.50 12.70
CA GLU A 261 0.73 -41.17 12.58
C GLU A 261 0.56 -41.83 11.21
N ILE A 262 1.10 -41.24 10.14
CA ILE A 262 1.08 -41.83 8.79
C ILE A 262 1.90 -43.11 8.74
N GLY A 263 3.12 -43.12 9.32
CA GLY A 263 3.99 -44.31 9.35
C GLY A 263 3.48 -45.45 10.24
N ARG A 264 2.33 -45.29 10.90
CA ARG A 264 1.68 -46.31 11.74
C ARG A 264 0.44 -46.93 11.11
N LYS A 265 -0.05 -46.42 9.98
CA LYS A 265 -1.13 -47.09 9.24
C LYS A 265 -0.53 -48.24 8.43
N PRO A 266 -0.96 -49.49 8.65
CA PRO A 266 -0.47 -50.67 7.94
C PRO A 266 -0.82 -50.65 6.46
#